data_AF-A0A3M8AFM3-F1
#
_entry.id   AF-A0A3M8AFM3-F1
#
_cell.length_a   1.000
_cell.length_b   1.000
_cell.length_c   1.000
_cell.angle_alpha   90.00
_cell.angle_beta   90.00
_cell.angle_gamma   90.00
#
_symmetry.space_group_name_H-M   'P 1'
#
loop_
_entity.id
_entity.type
_entity.pdbx_description
1 polymer ?
#
loop_
_entity_poly.entity_id
_entity_poly.type
_entity_poly.pdbx_seq_one_letter_code
_entity_poly.pdbx_strand_id
1 'polypeptide(L)' 'MLAGAGDEPVLAGLPERVEAMRRGALLTLVDHGGDPVEVPVEGVDAISGQRVERVRLDTFGWAMVCRS' A
#
# COMPACT_ATOMS: atom_id res chain seq x y z
N MET A 1 19.99 -15.17 7.38
CA MET A 1 20.19 -13.77 6.95
C MET A 1 19.77 -13.70 5.49
N LEU A 2 18.59 -13.16 5.20
CA LEU A 2 18.10 -13.05 3.82
C LEU A 2 18.72 -11.79 3.20
N ALA A 3 19.92 -11.95 2.65
CA ALA A 3 20.46 -11.00 1.69
C ALA A 3 19.88 -11.37 0.31
N GLY A 4 18.70 -10.82 -0.01
CA GLY A 4 18.10 -10.90 -1.34
C GLY A 4 18.56 -9.70 -2.18
N ALA A 5 18.84 -9.95 -3.45
CA ALA A 5 19.50 -9.01 -4.35
C ALA A 5 18.66 -7.75 -4.63
N GLY A 6 19.13 -6.55 -4.26
CA GLY A 6 18.71 -5.29 -4.91
C GLY A 6 17.21 -4.98 -4.99
N ASP A 7 16.37 -5.61 -4.17
CA ASP A 7 14.92 -5.44 -4.21
C ASP A 7 14.55 -4.11 -3.53
N GLU A 8 14.39 -3.05 -4.32
CA GLU A 8 13.74 -1.84 -3.84
C GLU A 8 12.31 -2.18 -3.37
N PRO A 9 11.89 -1.71 -2.19
CA PRO A 9 10.55 -1.97 -1.70
C PRO A 9 9.51 -1.37 -2.65
N VAL A 10 8.38 -2.07 -2.84
CA VAL A 10 7.24 -1.59 -3.64
C VAL A 10 6.79 -0.19 -3.19
N LEU A 11 6.81 0.02 -1.87
CA LEU A 11 6.59 1.32 -1.25
C LEU A 11 7.49 1.42 -0.01
N ALA A 12 8.32 2.45 0.05
CA ALA A 12 9.23 2.67 1.17
C ALA A 12 8.50 3.30 2.37
N GLY A 13 9.06 3.12 3.58
CA GLY A 13 8.59 3.80 4.79
C GLY A 13 7.27 3.28 5.37
N LEU A 14 6.83 2.10 4.95
CA LEU A 14 5.65 1.47 5.52
C LEU A 14 5.89 0.98 6.95
N PRO A 15 4.88 1.06 7.84
CA PRO A 15 4.93 0.34 9.11
C PRO A 15 5.10 -1.17 8.88
N GLU A 16 5.76 -1.86 9.81
CA GLU A 16 6.11 -3.29 9.68
C GLU A 16 4.90 -4.21 9.39
N ARG A 17 3.72 -3.82 9.89
CA ARG A 17 2.47 -4.57 9.70
C ARG A 17 1.75 -4.28 8.37
N VAL A 18 2.22 -3.31 7.59
CA VAL A 18 1.61 -2.93 6.32
C VAL A 18 2.40 -3.54 5.18
N GLU A 19 1.73 -4.36 4.39
CA GLU A 19 2.30 -4.97 3.20
C GLU A 19 1.88 -4.21 1.95
N ALA A 20 2.82 -4.07 1.01
CA ALA A 20 2.56 -3.51 -0.32
C ALA A 20 2.91 -4.52 -1.41
N MET A 21 1.95 -4.75 -2.31
CA MET A 21 2.13 -5.61 -3.47
C MET A 21 1.80 -4.85 -4.75
N ARG A 22 2.58 -5.06 -5.82
CA ARG A 22 2.35 -4.40 -7.11
C ARG A 22 2.12 -5.41 -8.23
N ARG A 23 1.08 -5.17 -9.03
CA ARG A 23 0.80 -5.88 -10.28
C ARG A 23 0.50 -4.87 -11.39
N GLY A 24 1.53 -4.54 -12.18
CA GLY A 24 1.43 -3.47 -13.18
C GLY A 24 1.22 -2.10 -12.53
N ALA A 25 0.17 -1.38 -12.94
CA ALA A 25 -0.21 -0.10 -12.34
C ALA A 25 -0.90 -0.24 -10.98
N LEU A 26 -1.42 -1.43 -10.65
CA LEU A 26 -2.20 -1.64 -9.44
C LEU A 26 -1.28 -1.91 -8.24
N LEU A 27 -1.40 -1.06 -7.22
CA LEU A 27 -0.82 -1.22 -5.90
C LEU A 27 -1.90 -1.70 -4.93
N THR A 28 -1.64 -2.78 -4.21
CA THR A 28 -2.47 -3.27 -3.10
C THR A 28 -1.73 -3.03 -1.80
N LEU A 29 -2.44 -2.47 -0.82
CA LEU A 29 -1.97 -2.27 0.54
C LEU A 29 -2.85 -3.08 1.50
N VAL A 30 -2.23 -3.77 2.45
CA VAL A 30 -2.92 -4.57 3.48
C VAL A 30 -2.32 -4.26 4.84
N ASP A 31 -3.14 -3.86 5.81
CA ASP A 31 -2.72 -3.78 7.22
C ASP A 31 -3.00 -5.13 7.91
N HIS A 32 -1.99 -5.73 8.53
CA HIS A 32 -2.10 -6.98 9.27
C HIS A 32 -2.50 -6.80 10.74
N GLY A 33 -2.95 -5.61 11.17
CA GLY A 33 -3.64 -5.41 12.47
C GLY A 33 -3.36 -4.07 13.15
N GLY A 34 -3.58 -3.98 14.47
CA GLY A 34 -3.27 -2.78 15.26
C GLY A 34 -4.16 -1.56 15.00
N ASP A 35 -3.67 -0.36 15.31
CA ASP A 35 -4.41 0.88 15.11
C ASP A 35 -4.49 1.26 13.61
N PRO A 36 -5.52 1.99 13.19
CA PRO A 36 -5.61 2.46 11.81
C PRO A 36 -4.39 3.27 11.35
N VAL A 37 -4.00 3.10 10.09
CA VAL A 37 -2.84 3.76 9.47
C VAL A 37 -3.24 4.58 8.26
N GLU A 38 -2.61 5.75 8.09
CA GLU A 38 -2.64 6.49 6.85
C GLU A 38 -1.37 6.20 6.04
N VAL A 39 -1.54 5.75 4.81
CA VAL A 39 -0.43 5.49 3.88
C VAL A 39 -0.47 6.56 2.78
N PRO A 40 0.56 7.41 2.64
CA PRO A 40 0.65 8.37 1.55
C PRO A 40 0.85 7.61 0.24
N VAL A 41 -0.10 7.75 -0.67
CA VAL A 41 -0.09 7.12 -1.98
C VAL A 41 -0.93 7.93 -2.94
N GLU A 42 -0.28 8.44 -3.98
CA GLU A 42 -0.96 9.13 -5.06
C GLU A 42 -1.43 8.13 -6.13
N GLY A 43 -2.69 8.29 -6.55
CA GLY A 43 -3.25 7.52 -7.65
C GLY A 43 -4.77 7.59 -7.72
N VAL A 44 -5.37 6.57 -8.30
CA VAL A 44 -6.83 6.40 -8.38
C VAL A 44 -7.23 5.20 -7.52
N ASP A 45 -8.10 5.40 -6.56
CA ASP A 45 -8.72 4.31 -5.81
C ASP A 45 -9.48 3.39 -6.79
N ALA A 46 -9.12 2.11 -6.80
CA ALA A 46 -9.58 1.17 -7.81
C ALA A 46 -11.05 0.75 -7.61
N ILE A 47 -11.65 1.03 -6.45
CA ILE A 47 -13.04 0.68 -6.14
C ILE A 47 -13.96 1.84 -6.54
N SER A 48 -13.64 3.05 -6.08
CA SER A 48 -14.44 4.26 -6.24
C SER A 48 -14.12 5.07 -7.49
N GLY A 49 -12.94 4.86 -8.10
CA GLY A 49 -12.44 5.65 -9.21
C GLY A 49 -12.01 7.07 -8.84
N GLN A 50 -11.99 7.42 -7.54
CA GLN A 50 -11.59 8.75 -7.08
C GLN A 50 -10.07 8.89 -7.03
N ARG A 51 -9.58 10.10 -7.29
CA ARG A 51 -8.17 10.43 -7.03
C ARG A 51 -7.92 10.47 -5.53
N VAL A 52 -6.79 9.91 -5.11
CA VAL A 52 -6.34 9.90 -3.73
C VAL A 52 -4.88 10.33 -3.65
N GLU A 53 -4.54 11.00 -2.55
CA GLU A 53 -3.15 11.32 -2.15
C GLU A 53 -2.69 10.47 -0.95
N ARG A 54 -3.66 9.82 -0.28
CA ARG A 54 -3.46 8.88 0.82
C ARG A 54 -4.61 7.89 0.87
N VAL A 55 -4.35 6.73 1.45
CA VAL A 55 -5.40 5.78 1.85
C VAL A 55 -5.34 5.57 3.35
N ARG A 56 -6.51 5.42 3.96
CA ARG A 56 -6.63 4.97 5.34
C ARG A 56 -6.92 3.47 5.34
N LEU A 57 -6.11 2.71 6.07
CA LEU A 57 -6.39 1.32 6.37
C LEU A 57 -6.86 1.26 7.82
N ASP A 58 -8.10 0.84 8.04
CA ASP A 58 -8.53 0.45 9.37
C ASP A 58 -7.85 -0.88 9.77
N THR A 59 -8.05 -1.34 11.01
CA THR A 59 -7.49 -2.61 11.49
C THR A 59 -7.90 -3.78 10.57
N PHE A 60 -6.92 -4.52 10.03
CA PHE A 60 -7.14 -5.56 9.01
C PHE A 60 -7.71 -5.05 7.66
N GLY A 61 -7.63 -3.74 7.44
CA GLY A 61 -8.11 -3.06 6.23
C GLY A 61 -7.15 -3.21 5.06
N TRP A 62 -7.68 -2.93 3.87
CA TRP A 62 -6.91 -2.96 2.63
C TRP A 62 -7.36 -1.85 1.68
N ALA A 63 -6.48 -1.48 0.77
CA ALA A 63 -6.78 -0.52 -0.30
C ALA A 63 -6.13 -0.94 -1.60
N MET A 64 -6.72 -0.50 -2.71
CA MET A 64 -6.24 -0.77 -4.06
C MET A 64 -6.14 0.56 -4.81
N VAL A 65 -4.93 0.91 -5.26
CA VAL A 65 -4.65 2.18 -5.91
C VAL A 65 -3.98 1.93 -7.26
N CYS A 66 -4.61 2.40 -8.34
CA CYS A 66 -4.00 2.43 -9.66
C CYS A 66 -3.04 3.63 -9.74
N ARG A 67 -1.74 3.37 -9.88
CA ARG A 67 -0.67 4.35 -10.03
C ARG A 67 -0.27 4.44 -11.51
N SER A 68 -0.17 5.66 -12.03
CA SER A 68 0.36 5.97 -13.37
C SER A 68 1.87 5.88 -13.41
#